data_AF-A0A356EH34-F1
#
_entry.id   AF-A0A356EH34-F1
#
_cell.length_a   1.000
_cell.length_b   1.000
_cell.length_c   1.000
_cell.angle_alpha   90.00
_cell.angle_beta   90.00
_cell.angle_gamma   90.00
#
_symmetry.space_group_name_H-M   'P 1'
#
loop_
_entity.id
_entity.type
_entity.pdbx_description
1 polymer ?
#
loop_
_entity_poly.entity_id
_entity_poly.type
_entity_poly.pdbx_seq_one_letter_code
_entity_poly.pdbx_strand_id
1 'polypeptide(L)'
;MARAPTSPSRTPRTACPYRCIRAPSATTRPSAKRFISQGGRLRNLSLAALLTSLASSLLTGCQRPPLAPGHELVLADSQGRIRASLALPDGRFSHVFVHSINLSLVEERFRVGEADQLLLGAVAYADTSSGMPSEAEGGFRLVDGRFILDLAREFSQLPIRVSPVPGHGIQTAESFFAFTDFFETGDLVLVRVKRR
;
A
#
# COMPACT_ATOMS: atom_id res chain seq x y z
N MET A 1 -17.94 -35.05 -46.79
CA MET A 1 -17.78 -33.63 -47.16
C MET A 1 -18.67 -32.79 -46.26
N ALA A 2 -18.11 -32.04 -45.30
CA ALA A 2 -18.64 -30.77 -44.78
C ALA A 2 -17.67 -30.25 -43.69
N ARG A 3 -17.45 -28.94 -43.72
CA ARG A 3 -16.28 -28.20 -43.21
C ARG A 3 -16.32 -27.92 -41.71
N ALA A 4 -15.13 -27.88 -41.10
CA ALA A 4 -14.87 -27.24 -39.81
C ALA A 4 -14.91 -25.70 -39.92
N PRO A 5 -15.39 -24.97 -38.91
CA PRO A 5 -15.15 -23.54 -38.80
C PRO A 5 -13.89 -23.22 -37.98
N THR A 6 -13.14 -22.27 -38.52
CA THR A 6 -11.85 -21.71 -38.09
C THR A 6 -11.95 -20.77 -36.89
N SER A 7 -11.01 -20.90 -35.94
CA SER A 7 -10.77 -19.95 -34.85
C SER A 7 -10.22 -18.59 -35.34
N PRO A 8 -10.62 -17.46 -34.73
CA PRO A 8 -9.86 -16.23 -34.81
C PRO A 8 -8.87 -16.11 -33.64
N SER A 9 -7.58 -16.01 -34.00
CA SER A 9 -6.47 -15.60 -33.14
C SER A 9 -6.67 -14.15 -32.67
N ARG A 10 -6.62 -13.89 -31.37
CA ARG A 10 -6.53 -12.54 -30.82
C ARG A 10 -5.36 -12.45 -29.85
N THR A 11 -4.32 -11.76 -30.28
CA THR A 11 -3.16 -11.34 -29.48
C THR A 11 -3.60 -10.47 -28.30
N PRO A 12 -3.09 -10.69 -27.07
CA PRO A 12 -3.25 -9.71 -26.00
C PRO A 12 -2.21 -8.59 -26.18
N ARG A 13 -2.72 -7.37 -26.40
CA ARG A 13 -1.93 -6.14 -26.21
C ARG A 13 -1.81 -5.90 -24.71
N THR A 14 -0.61 -6.09 -24.19
CA THR A 14 -0.20 -5.69 -22.85
C THR A 14 -0.21 -4.16 -22.76
N ALA A 15 -1.24 -3.60 -22.14
CA ALA A 15 -1.26 -2.22 -21.69
C ALA A 15 -1.56 -2.23 -20.19
N CYS A 16 -0.49 -2.10 -19.40
CA CYS A 16 -0.54 -2.01 -17.96
C CYS A 16 -1.12 -0.63 -17.57
N PRO A 17 -2.25 -0.54 -16.86
CA PRO A 17 -2.86 0.74 -16.49
C PRO A 17 -2.18 1.43 -15.30
N TYR A 18 -1.22 0.79 -14.64
CA TYR A 18 -0.55 1.33 -13.45
C TYR A 18 0.57 2.29 -13.83
N ARG A 19 0.17 3.51 -14.23
CA ARG A 19 1.08 4.62 -14.48
C ARG A 19 1.59 5.17 -13.15
N CYS A 20 2.88 5.00 -12.89
CA CYS A 20 3.58 5.49 -11.72
C CYS A 20 3.34 7.00 -11.50
N ILE A 21 2.75 7.37 -10.36
CA ILE A 21 2.63 8.77 -9.93
C ILE A 21 3.97 9.21 -9.36
N ARG A 22 4.56 10.23 -10.00
CA ARG A 22 5.77 10.95 -9.60
C ARG A 22 5.39 11.98 -8.54
N ALA A 23 6.16 12.06 -7.46
CA ALA A 23 6.25 13.24 -6.59
C ALA A 23 7.73 13.63 -6.47
N PRO A 24 8.15 14.83 -5.98
CA PRO A 24 7.38 16.03 -5.59
C PRO A 24 7.99 17.34 -6.16
N SER A 25 7.39 18.50 -5.87
CA SER A 25 8.11 19.80 -5.86
C SER A 25 7.45 20.77 -4.87
N ALA A 26 7.91 20.77 -3.63
CA ALA A 26 7.63 21.85 -2.68
C ALA A 26 8.65 22.96 -2.92
N THR A 27 8.19 24.16 -3.29
CA THR A 27 9.04 25.36 -3.32
C THR A 27 8.32 26.49 -2.59
N THR A 28 8.58 26.64 -1.29
CA THR A 28 8.12 27.77 -0.48
C THR A 28 9.20 28.85 -0.47
N ARG A 29 8.88 30.04 -0.98
CA ARG A 29 9.67 31.27 -0.82
C ARG A 29 9.45 31.85 0.59
N PRO A 30 10.49 32.36 1.27
CA PRO A 30 10.30 33.38 2.29
C PRO A 30 10.60 34.78 1.74
N SER A 31 9.70 35.71 2.03
CA SER A 31 9.80 37.14 1.73
C SER A 31 10.61 37.83 2.84
N ALA A 32 11.74 38.44 2.48
CA ALA A 32 12.57 39.21 3.38
C ALA A 32 12.07 40.65 3.49
N LYS A 33 11.65 41.07 4.69
CA LYS A 33 11.52 42.50 5.03
C LYS A 33 12.74 42.95 5.83
N ARG A 34 13.48 43.89 5.24
CA ARG A 34 14.49 44.72 5.89
C ARG A 34 13.82 45.61 6.95
N PHE A 35 14.47 45.75 8.09
CA PHE A 35 14.38 46.94 8.93
C PHE A 35 15.79 47.36 9.35
N ILE A 36 16.11 48.64 9.12
CA ILE A 36 17.37 49.31 9.43
C ILE A 36 17.12 50.17 10.68
N SER A 37 18.11 50.28 11.58
CA SER A 37 18.52 51.53 12.27
C SER A 37 19.35 51.19 13.52
N GLN A 38 20.69 51.32 13.46
CA GLN A 38 21.54 52.41 13.95
C GLN A 38 21.89 52.38 15.46
N GLY A 39 23.20 52.42 15.73
CA GLY A 39 23.79 53.36 16.71
C GLY A 39 24.19 52.80 18.08
N GLY A 40 25.50 52.63 18.32
CA GLY A 40 26.05 52.47 19.67
C GLY A 40 27.51 52.05 19.67
N ARG A 41 28.42 53.00 19.96
CA ARG A 41 29.88 52.83 20.01
C ARG A 41 30.37 52.26 21.36
N LEU A 42 31.44 51.47 21.26
CA LEU A 42 32.57 51.29 22.20
C LEU A 42 32.28 50.63 23.57
N ARG A 43 32.92 49.48 23.85
CA ARG A 43 34.16 49.37 24.67
C ARG A 43 34.60 47.91 24.82
N ASN A 44 35.91 47.76 24.95
CA ASN A 44 36.69 46.53 25.02
C ASN A 44 36.47 45.70 26.30
N LEU A 45 36.95 44.45 26.19
CA LEU A 45 37.46 43.55 27.24
C LEU A 45 36.51 42.49 27.81
N SER A 46 36.77 41.29 27.30
CA SER A 46 37.15 40.12 28.09
C SER A 46 36.09 39.21 28.70
N LEU A 47 36.38 37.92 28.48
CA LEU A 47 35.99 36.73 29.22
C LEU A 47 34.63 36.09 28.90
N ALA A 48 34.80 34.86 28.40
CA ALA A 48 34.09 33.66 28.80
C ALA A 48 32.71 33.39 28.18
N ALA A 49 32.73 32.32 27.38
CA ALA A 49 31.70 31.29 27.32
C ALA A 49 30.33 31.72 26.80
N LEU A 50 30.18 31.82 25.48
CA LEU A 50 28.88 31.61 24.85
C LEU A 50 29.00 30.87 23.51
N LEU A 51 28.49 29.64 23.54
CA LEU A 51 27.74 28.99 22.46
C LEU A 51 28.51 28.45 21.24
N THR A 52 29.31 27.40 21.45
CA THR A 52 29.51 26.37 20.43
C THR A 52 28.44 25.28 20.56
N SER A 53 27.21 25.56 20.11
CA SER A 53 26.19 24.52 19.93
C SER A 53 25.37 24.76 18.66
N LEU A 54 25.94 24.40 17.52
CA LEU A 54 25.19 24.19 16.28
C LEU A 54 25.83 23.04 15.49
N ALA A 55 26.00 21.92 16.19
CA ALA A 55 26.22 20.61 15.59
C ALA A 55 25.05 19.72 16.01
N SER A 56 24.49 19.00 15.03
CA SER A 56 23.59 17.85 15.21
C SER A 56 22.10 18.15 15.48
N SER A 57 21.36 18.59 14.46
CA SER A 57 19.89 18.47 14.46
C SER A 57 19.28 18.26 13.07
N LEU A 58 19.93 17.48 12.18
CA LEU A 58 19.42 17.21 10.83
C LEU A 58 19.55 15.73 10.40
N LEU A 59 19.52 14.78 11.34
CA LEU A 59 19.50 13.34 11.02
C LEU A 59 18.34 12.56 11.64
N THR A 60 17.37 13.23 12.26
CA THR A 60 16.18 12.56 12.83
C THR A 60 15.00 12.63 11.87
N GLY A 61 15.18 12.12 10.65
CA GLY A 61 14.13 12.09 9.64
C GLY A 61 14.34 10.92 8.70
N CYS A 62 13.46 9.92 8.81
CA CYS A 62 13.42 8.68 8.02
C CYS A 62 14.43 7.59 8.42
N GLN A 63 14.46 7.19 9.69
CA GLN A 63 14.74 5.78 9.95
C GLN A 63 13.56 4.98 9.35
N ARG A 64 13.70 4.56 8.08
CA ARG A 64 12.97 3.39 7.59
C ARG A 64 13.36 2.27 8.54
N PRO A 65 12.39 1.60 9.21
CA PRO A 65 12.73 0.44 10.02
C PRO A 65 13.56 -0.53 9.17
N PRO A 66 14.59 -1.17 9.75
CA PRO A 66 15.41 -2.14 9.03
C PRO A 66 14.51 -3.15 8.35
N LEU A 67 14.79 -3.41 7.07
CA LEU A 67 14.10 -4.42 6.27
C LEU A 67 14.10 -5.72 7.09
N ALA A 68 12.93 -6.09 7.61
CA ALA A 68 12.73 -7.35 8.31
C ALA A 68 13.17 -8.51 7.38
N PRO A 69 13.49 -9.71 7.92
CA PRO A 69 13.69 -10.89 7.08
C PRO A 69 12.60 -10.96 6.01
N GLY A 70 12.98 -11.23 4.76
CA GLY A 70 12.05 -11.18 3.65
C GLY A 70 10.85 -12.07 3.95
N HIS A 71 9.64 -11.52 4.01
CA HIS A 71 8.45 -12.34 4.17
C HIS A 71 7.97 -12.75 2.79
N GLU A 72 7.27 -13.87 2.73
CA GLU A 72 6.55 -14.31 1.54
C GLU A 72 5.07 -14.50 1.87
N LEU A 73 4.20 -14.20 0.91
CA LEU A 73 2.79 -14.54 0.94
C LEU A 73 2.60 -15.89 0.25
N VAL A 74 2.22 -16.89 1.02
CA VAL A 74 1.94 -18.23 0.52
C VAL A 74 0.46 -18.32 0.17
N LEU A 75 0.17 -18.76 -1.05
CA LEU A 75 -1.17 -19.02 -1.55
C LEU A 75 -1.36 -20.54 -1.66
N ALA A 76 -2.21 -21.10 -0.80
CA ALA A 76 -2.51 -22.53 -0.79
C ALA A 76 -3.97 -22.82 -1.14
N ASP A 77 -4.24 -24.01 -1.67
CA ASP A 77 -5.61 -24.48 -1.88
C ASP A 77 -6.25 -25.00 -0.58
N SER A 78 -7.51 -25.46 -0.67
CA SER A 78 -8.25 -26.04 0.46
C SER A 78 -7.63 -27.32 1.04
N GLN A 79 -6.73 -27.98 0.30
CA GLN A 79 -5.98 -29.16 0.75
C GLN A 79 -4.62 -28.78 1.36
N GLY A 80 -4.30 -27.47 1.42
CA GLY A 80 -3.03 -26.96 1.92
C GLY A 80 -1.87 -27.05 0.92
N ARG A 81 -2.12 -27.41 -0.34
CA ARG A 81 -1.08 -27.44 -1.38
C ARG A 81 -0.76 -26.01 -1.80
N ILE A 82 0.51 -25.65 -1.70
CA ILE A 82 1.01 -24.32 -2.12
C ILE A 82 0.98 -24.25 -3.64
N ARG A 83 0.29 -23.25 -4.18
CA ARG A 83 0.17 -22.99 -5.62
C ARG A 83 1.02 -21.80 -6.06
N ALA A 84 1.30 -20.86 -5.16
CA ALA A 84 2.18 -19.74 -5.40
C ALA A 84 2.80 -19.22 -4.09
N SER A 85 3.96 -18.58 -4.23
CA SER A 85 4.61 -17.80 -3.16
C SER A 85 5.03 -16.45 -3.72
N LEU A 86 4.64 -15.37 -3.05
CA LEU A 86 4.88 -14.00 -3.49
C LEU A 86 5.82 -13.29 -2.52
N ALA A 87 6.91 -12.70 -3.01
CA ALA A 87 7.84 -11.97 -2.16
C ALA A 87 7.19 -10.68 -1.60
N LEU A 88 7.39 -10.40 -0.32
CA LEU A 88 6.97 -9.18 0.37
C LEU A 88 8.20 -8.43 0.90
N PRO A 89 8.98 -7.75 0.03
CA PRO A 89 10.22 -7.10 0.43
C PRO A 89 10.02 -5.96 1.45
N ASP A 90 8.85 -5.33 1.46
CA ASP A 90 8.46 -4.27 2.39
C ASP A 90 7.42 -4.73 3.43
N GLY A 91 7.09 -6.04 3.44
CA GLY A 91 6.10 -6.63 4.33
C GLY A 91 4.67 -6.14 4.10
N ARG A 92 4.34 -5.62 2.91
CA ARG A 92 3.01 -5.07 2.59
C ARG A 92 2.42 -5.70 1.35
N PHE A 93 1.10 -5.84 1.34
CA PHE A 93 0.33 -6.21 0.16
C PHE A 93 -1.10 -5.70 0.30
N SER A 94 -1.83 -5.69 -0.81
CA SER A 94 -3.26 -5.42 -0.81
C SER A 94 -4.02 -6.59 -1.44
N HIS A 95 -5.11 -7.00 -0.81
CA HIS A 95 -6.11 -7.83 -1.47
C HIS A 95 -7.05 -6.91 -2.25
N VAL A 96 -7.18 -7.16 -3.55
CA VAL A 96 -7.91 -6.31 -4.47
C VAL A 96 -9.04 -7.10 -5.10
N PHE A 97 -10.26 -6.56 -5.10
CA PHE A 97 -11.42 -7.18 -5.74
C PHE A 97 -12.47 -6.14 -6.13
N VAL A 98 -13.41 -6.54 -6.98
CA VAL A 98 -14.61 -5.75 -7.31
C VAL A 98 -15.76 -6.20 -6.42
N HIS A 99 -16.35 -5.28 -5.66
CA HIS A 99 -17.48 -5.58 -4.78
C HIS A 99 -18.74 -5.89 -5.60
N SER A 100 -19.44 -6.98 -5.31
CA SER A 100 -20.56 -7.46 -6.14
C SER A 100 -21.77 -6.53 -6.16
N ILE A 101 -22.00 -5.77 -5.08
CA ILE A 101 -23.14 -4.84 -4.96
C ILE A 101 -22.82 -3.49 -5.62
N ASN A 102 -21.72 -2.86 -5.20
CA ASN A 102 -21.35 -1.52 -5.65
C ASN A 102 -20.65 -1.55 -7.02
N LEU A 103 -20.26 -2.73 -7.51
CA LEU A 103 -19.49 -2.93 -8.74
C LEU A 103 -18.25 -2.04 -8.80
N SER A 104 -17.69 -1.71 -7.63
CA SER A 104 -16.58 -0.80 -7.45
C SER A 104 -15.36 -1.53 -6.88
N LEU A 105 -14.19 -0.97 -7.16
CA LEU A 105 -12.91 -1.55 -6.72
C LEU A 105 -12.73 -1.33 -5.22
N VAL A 106 -12.38 -2.43 -4.54
CA VAL A 106 -12.02 -2.46 -3.13
C VAL A 106 -10.57 -2.91 -3.00
N GLU A 107 -9.83 -2.21 -2.15
CA GLU A 107 -8.45 -2.53 -1.80
C GLU A 107 -8.33 -2.66 -0.29
N GLU A 108 -8.15 -3.88 0.20
CA GLU A 108 -7.86 -4.18 1.60
C GLU A 108 -6.33 -4.19 1.80
N ARG A 109 -5.82 -3.27 2.62
CA ARG A 109 -4.40 -3.02 2.78
C ARG A 109 -3.85 -3.72 4.01
N PHE A 110 -2.94 -4.64 3.78
CA PHE A 110 -2.32 -5.47 4.80
C PHE A 110 -0.85 -5.11 5.00
N ARG A 111 -0.38 -5.33 6.23
CA ARG A 111 1.04 -5.42 6.57
C ARG A 111 1.29 -6.69 7.37
N VAL A 112 2.51 -7.21 7.29
CA VAL A 112 2.97 -8.29 8.14
C VAL A 112 3.23 -7.76 9.56
N GLY A 113 2.68 -8.44 10.56
CA GLY A 113 2.95 -8.19 11.98
C GLY A 113 4.13 -9.01 12.52
N GLU A 114 4.51 -8.77 13.77
CA GLU A 114 5.72 -9.36 14.36
C GLU A 114 5.66 -10.89 14.54
N ALA A 115 4.45 -11.47 14.64
CA ALA A 115 4.24 -12.92 14.75
C ALA A 115 3.73 -13.54 13.44
N ASP A 116 4.21 -13.05 12.29
CA ASP A 116 3.84 -13.55 10.95
C ASP A 116 2.31 -13.50 10.70
N GLN A 117 1.64 -12.54 11.33
CA GLN A 117 0.20 -12.31 11.20
C GLN A 117 -0.11 -11.25 10.13
N LEU A 118 -1.30 -11.34 9.58
CA LEU A 118 -1.84 -10.42 8.57
C LEU A 118 -2.59 -9.31 9.30
N LEU A 119 -2.07 -8.08 9.22
CA LEU A 119 -2.66 -6.92 9.87
C LEU A 119 -3.39 -6.06 8.85
N LEU A 120 -4.73 -6.08 8.88
CA LEU A 120 -5.56 -5.20 8.05
C LEU A 120 -5.62 -3.82 8.70
N GLY A 121 -4.97 -2.85 8.04
CA GLY A 121 -4.91 -1.47 8.54
C GLY A 121 -5.92 -0.55 7.88
N ALA A 122 -6.33 -0.84 6.64
CA ALA A 122 -7.30 -0.01 5.94
C ALA A 122 -8.02 -0.75 4.83
N VAL A 123 -9.23 -0.27 4.49
CA VAL A 123 -9.96 -0.66 3.28
C VAL A 123 -10.28 0.58 2.48
N ALA A 124 -9.86 0.62 1.22
CA ALA A 124 -10.09 1.75 0.33
C ALA A 124 -11.10 1.38 -0.75
N TYR A 125 -12.18 2.14 -0.82
CA TYR A 125 -13.23 2.02 -1.83
C TYR A 125 -13.05 3.11 -2.87
N ALA A 126 -13.24 2.75 -4.14
CA ALA A 126 -13.15 3.70 -5.25
C ALA A 126 -14.32 4.68 -5.32
N ASP A 127 -15.44 4.39 -4.65
CA ASP A 127 -16.65 5.19 -4.65
C ASP A 127 -17.14 5.52 -3.23
N THR A 128 -18.01 6.53 -3.15
CA THR A 128 -18.62 7.03 -1.90
C THR A 128 -20.14 6.82 -1.94
N SER A 129 -20.60 5.68 -2.46
CA SER A 129 -22.02 5.39 -2.69
C SER A 129 -22.83 5.25 -1.39
N SER A 130 -24.16 5.20 -1.48
CA SER A 130 -25.03 4.98 -0.32
C SER A 130 -24.79 3.58 0.29
N GLY A 131 -24.61 3.49 1.60
CA GLY A 131 -24.38 2.23 2.31
C GLY A 131 -22.93 1.97 2.73
N MET A 132 -22.04 2.95 2.59
CA MET A 132 -20.67 2.84 3.11
C MET A 132 -20.68 2.72 4.64
N PRO A 133 -19.84 1.85 5.22
CA PRO A 133 -19.74 1.70 6.67
C PRO A 133 -19.13 2.98 7.24
N SER A 134 -19.97 3.89 7.74
CA SER A 134 -19.55 5.14 8.37
C SER A 134 -19.15 4.96 9.84
N GLU A 135 -19.58 3.86 10.46
CA GLU A 135 -19.26 3.48 11.84
C GLU A 135 -18.15 2.41 11.88
N ALA A 136 -16.97 2.75 11.39
CA ALA A 136 -15.83 1.86 11.50
C ALA A 136 -14.98 2.13 12.73
N GLU A 137 -14.32 1.07 13.20
CA GLU A 137 -13.47 1.02 14.38
C GLU A 137 -12.47 2.18 14.49
N GLY A 138 -11.80 2.53 13.38
CA GLY A 138 -10.85 3.65 13.31
C GLY A 138 -11.40 4.91 12.64
N GLY A 139 -12.69 4.94 12.31
CA GLY A 139 -13.32 5.98 11.50
C GLY A 139 -13.03 5.86 10.01
N PHE A 140 -13.35 6.92 9.27
CA PHE A 140 -13.12 7.00 7.83
C PHE A 140 -12.56 8.35 7.41
N ARG A 141 -11.91 8.38 6.25
CA ARG A 141 -11.43 9.60 5.60
C ARG A 141 -11.65 9.56 4.09
N LEU A 142 -11.83 10.73 3.50
CA LEU A 142 -11.89 10.92 2.05
C LEU A 142 -10.54 11.41 1.56
N VAL A 143 -9.88 10.65 0.69
CA VAL A 143 -8.57 11.00 0.12
C VAL A 143 -8.63 10.76 -1.39
N ASP A 144 -8.39 11.82 -2.17
CA ASP A 144 -8.41 11.77 -3.64
C ASP A 144 -9.68 11.11 -4.23
N GLY A 145 -10.84 11.42 -3.64
CA GLY A 145 -12.13 10.86 -4.04
C GLY A 145 -12.37 9.41 -3.60
N ARG A 146 -11.44 8.79 -2.87
CA ARG A 146 -11.58 7.44 -2.31
C ARG A 146 -12.08 7.50 -0.87
N PHE A 147 -13.00 6.60 -0.54
CA PHE A 147 -13.41 6.38 0.85
C PHE A 147 -12.46 5.38 1.51
N ILE A 148 -11.71 5.83 2.50
CA ILE A 148 -10.75 4.99 3.23
C ILE A 148 -11.29 4.74 4.62
N LEU A 149 -11.48 3.47 4.93
CA LEU A 149 -11.81 2.97 6.24
C LEU A 149 -10.52 2.61 6.97
N ASP A 150 -10.30 3.17 8.16
CA ASP A 150 -9.19 2.75 9.01
C ASP A 150 -9.66 1.62 9.95
N LEU A 151 -8.88 0.55 10.01
CA LEU A 151 -9.19 -0.66 10.76
C LEU A 151 -7.95 -1.14 11.51
N ALA A 152 -8.13 -2.00 12.52
CA ALA A 152 -7.05 -2.64 13.25
C ALA A 152 -7.38 -4.12 13.51
N ARG A 153 -7.39 -4.93 12.44
CA ARG A 153 -7.73 -6.36 12.54
C ARG A 153 -6.52 -7.23 12.28
N GLU A 154 -6.44 -8.34 13.01
CA GLU A 154 -5.36 -9.31 12.89
C GLU A 154 -5.90 -10.66 12.45
N PHE A 155 -5.21 -11.31 11.52
CA PHE A 155 -5.58 -12.62 11.01
C PHE A 155 -4.35 -13.53 10.93
N SER A 156 -4.51 -14.79 11.31
CA SER A 156 -3.48 -15.81 11.07
C SER A 156 -3.46 -16.29 9.61
N GLN A 157 -4.59 -16.18 8.92
CA GLN A 157 -4.76 -16.50 7.50
C GLN A 157 -5.99 -15.79 6.93
N LEU A 158 -6.02 -15.57 5.63
CA LEU A 158 -7.20 -15.06 4.93
C LEU A 158 -7.77 -16.16 4.02
N PRO A 159 -8.94 -16.73 4.36
CA PRO A 159 -9.69 -17.60 3.46
C PRO A 159 -10.44 -16.75 2.43
N ILE A 160 -10.10 -16.89 1.15
CA ILE A 160 -10.65 -16.09 0.06
C ILE A 160 -11.25 -17.02 -1.01
N ARG A 161 -12.45 -16.72 -1.49
CA ARG A 161 -13.02 -17.43 -2.64
C ARG A 161 -12.72 -16.71 -3.94
N VAL A 162 -12.18 -17.41 -4.93
CA VAL A 162 -11.84 -16.82 -6.24
C VAL A 162 -13.09 -16.35 -6.97
N SER A 163 -13.30 -15.04 -7.01
CA SER A 163 -14.33 -14.39 -7.82
C SER A 163 -14.18 -14.67 -9.33
N PRO A 164 -15.28 -14.83 -10.09
CA PRO A 164 -15.26 -14.82 -11.55
C PRO A 164 -14.99 -13.44 -12.15
N VAL A 165 -15.11 -12.37 -11.35
CA VAL A 165 -14.95 -11.00 -11.83
C VAL A 165 -13.46 -10.67 -11.99
N PRO A 166 -13.03 -10.15 -13.16
CA PRO A 166 -11.64 -9.76 -13.37
C PRO A 166 -11.14 -8.73 -12.35
N GLY A 167 -9.85 -8.77 -12.04
CA GLY A 167 -9.21 -7.85 -11.08
C GLY A 167 -9.24 -8.33 -9.63
N HIS A 168 -9.56 -9.60 -9.39
CA HIS A 168 -9.48 -10.23 -8.08
C HIS A 168 -8.11 -10.89 -7.84
N GLY A 169 -7.34 -10.38 -6.88
CA GLY A 169 -5.98 -10.86 -6.66
C GLY A 169 -5.22 -10.12 -5.57
N ILE A 170 -3.90 -10.29 -5.59
CA ILE A 170 -2.95 -9.68 -4.66
C ILE A 170 -2.10 -8.63 -5.38
N GLN A 171 -2.07 -7.43 -4.84
CA GLN A 171 -1.14 -6.37 -5.25
C GLN A 171 0.03 -6.33 -4.26
N THR A 172 1.25 -6.47 -4.74
CA THR A 172 2.47 -6.18 -3.97
C THR A 172 3.09 -4.86 -4.44
N ALA A 173 4.20 -4.43 -3.83
CA ALA A 173 4.96 -3.28 -4.33
C ALA A 173 5.50 -3.49 -5.76
N GLU A 174 5.69 -4.74 -6.18
CA GLU A 174 6.33 -5.08 -7.46
C GLU A 174 5.31 -5.34 -8.57
N SER A 175 4.21 -6.02 -8.29
CA SER A 175 3.29 -6.51 -9.32
C SER A 175 1.91 -6.86 -8.78
N PHE A 176 0.95 -6.95 -9.70
CA PHE A 176 -0.37 -7.51 -9.46
C PHE A 176 -0.39 -8.99 -9.86
N PHE A 177 -0.97 -9.83 -9.01
CA PHE A 177 -1.11 -11.27 -9.21
C PHE A 177 -2.59 -11.64 -9.15
N ALA A 178 -3.18 -12.02 -10.29
CA ALA A 178 -4.57 -12.44 -10.30
C ALA A 178 -4.70 -13.84 -9.69
N PHE A 179 -5.75 -14.09 -8.89
CA PHE A 179 -5.93 -15.43 -8.34
C PHE A 179 -6.19 -16.48 -9.43
N THR A 180 -6.82 -16.08 -10.53
CA THR A 180 -7.10 -16.94 -11.69
C THR A 180 -5.83 -17.43 -12.41
N ASP A 181 -4.66 -16.84 -12.12
CA ASP A 181 -3.39 -17.33 -12.67
C ASP A 181 -2.92 -18.63 -11.99
N PHE A 182 -3.47 -18.95 -10.81
CA PHE A 182 -3.04 -20.10 -9.99
C PHE A 182 -4.19 -21.03 -9.56
N PHE A 183 -5.43 -20.53 -9.57
CA PHE A 183 -6.63 -21.19 -9.03
C PHE A 183 -7.82 -21.06 -10.00
N GLU A 184 -8.81 -21.93 -9.85
CA GLU A 184 -10.06 -21.84 -10.60
C GLU A 184 -11.07 -20.92 -9.90
N THR A 185 -12.02 -20.39 -10.65
CA THR A 185 -13.14 -19.63 -10.07
C THR A 185 -13.91 -20.48 -9.06
N GLY A 186 -14.20 -19.91 -7.90
CA GLY A 186 -14.91 -20.57 -6.80
C GLY A 186 -14.01 -21.31 -5.82
N ASP A 187 -12.74 -21.56 -6.18
CA ASP A 187 -11.76 -22.18 -5.30
C ASP A 187 -11.59 -21.38 -4.01
N LEU A 188 -11.32 -22.09 -2.92
CA LEU A 188 -10.89 -21.50 -1.66
C LEU A 188 -9.37 -21.39 -1.64
N VAL A 189 -8.87 -20.16 -1.56
CA VAL A 189 -7.47 -19.82 -1.39
C VAL A 189 -7.22 -19.47 0.07
N LEU A 190 -6.22 -20.12 0.66
CA LEU A 190 -5.72 -19.80 1.99
C LEU A 190 -4.46 -18.96 1.83
N VAL A 191 -4.57 -17.68 2.15
CA VAL A 191 -3.45 -16.73 2.11
C VAL A 191 -2.80 -16.66 3.49
N ARG A 192 -1.48 -16.85 3.55
CA ARG A 192 -0.69 -16.85 4.80
C ARG A 192 0.63 -16.13 4.62
N VAL A 193 1.15 -15.54 5.69
CA VAL A 193 2.54 -15.07 5.72
C VAL A 193 3.44 -16.24 6.11
N LYS A 194 4.63 -16.27 5.52
CA LYS A 194 5.71 -17.13 5.95
C LYS A 194 7.03 -16.34 5.92
N ARG A 195 7.89 -16.62 6.89
CA ARG A 195 9.25 -16.05 6.93
C ARG A 195 10.16 -16.81 5.98
N ARG A 196 10.97 -16.09 5.19
CA ARG A 196 11.97 -16.65 4.29
C ARG A 196 13.29 -16.92 5.00
#